data_AF-A0A8H8RS85-F1
#
_entry.id   AF-A0A8H8RS85-F1
#
_cell.length_a   1.000
_cell.length_b   1.000
_cell.length_c   1.000
_cell.angle_alpha   90.00
_cell.angle_beta   90.00
_cell.angle_gamma   90.00
#
_symmetry.space_group_name_H-M   'P 1'
#
loop_
_entity.id
_entity.type
_entity.pdbx_description
1 polymer ?
#
loop_
_entity_poly.entity_id
_entity_poly.type
_entity_poly.pdbx_seq_one_letter_code
_entity_poly.pdbx_strand_id
1 'polypeptide(L)'
;MAENIYDEIEIEDMTYDPTLEIYHYPCPCGDRFEIAIADLRDQEDIAVCPSCSLMIRVIFEVDDLAKPVGAVAQDEQLPVAAA
;
A
#
# COMPACT_ATOMS: atom_id res chain seq x y z
N MET A 1 -1.70 22.25 -1.49
CA MET A 1 -2.74 22.06 -0.45
C MET A 1 -2.56 20.61 -0.07
N ALA A 2 -1.88 20.37 1.05
CA ALA A 2 -1.21 19.10 1.32
C ALA A 2 -2.19 17.92 1.19
N GLU A 3 -1.81 16.97 0.32
CA GLU A 3 -2.36 15.63 0.25
C GLU A 3 -2.78 15.15 1.64
N ASN A 4 -4.02 14.67 1.78
CA ASN A 4 -4.58 14.11 3.03
C ASN A 4 -3.99 12.72 3.35
N ILE A 5 -2.70 12.52 3.05
CA ILE A 5 -1.97 11.29 3.37
C ILE A 5 -1.33 11.48 4.73
N TYR A 6 -1.75 10.66 5.68
CA TYR A 6 -1.34 10.76 7.07
C TYR A 6 0.05 10.19 7.30
N ASP A 7 0.34 9.04 6.70
CA ASP A 7 1.62 8.36 6.82
C ASP A 7 1.80 7.34 5.68
N GLU A 8 3.02 6.85 5.54
CA GLU A 8 3.40 5.81 4.59
C GLU A 8 3.75 4.55 5.37
N ILE A 9 2.94 3.51 5.22
CA ILE A 9 3.03 2.27 6.00
C ILE A 9 3.40 1.14 5.06
N GLU A 10 4.35 0.30 5.47
CA GLU A 10 4.74 -0.89 4.70
C GLU A 10 3.67 -1.98 4.82
N ILE A 11 3.41 -2.67 3.71
CA ILE A 11 2.44 -3.78 3.67
C ILE A 11 2.76 -4.90 4.66
N GLU A 12 4.03 -5.03 5.04
CA GLU A 12 4.55 -5.98 6.04
C GLU A 12 4.03 -5.70 7.47
N ASP A 13 3.73 -4.43 7.78
CA ASP A 13 3.19 -4.01 9.09
C ASP A 13 1.65 -4.16 9.14
N MET A 14 1.02 -4.43 7.99
CA MET A 14 -0.42 -4.68 7.90
C MET A 14 -0.78 -6.13 8.17
N THR A 15 -1.96 -6.35 8.74
CA THR A 15 -2.49 -7.70 8.92
C THR A 15 -3.27 -8.10 7.67
N TYR A 16 -2.82 -9.15 6.99
CA TYR A 16 -3.51 -9.71 5.82
C TYR A 16 -4.59 -10.72 6.22
N ASP A 17 -5.81 -10.54 5.72
CA ASP A 17 -6.88 -11.53 5.82
C ASP A 17 -7.01 -12.31 4.50
N PRO A 18 -6.65 -13.61 4.46
CA PRO A 18 -6.72 -14.41 3.23
C PRO A 18 -8.14 -14.82 2.83
N THR A 19 -9.14 -14.64 3.70
CA THR A 19 -10.53 -15.00 3.41
C THR A 19 -11.22 -13.90 2.61
N LEU A 20 -10.94 -12.65 2.98
CA LEU A 20 -11.49 -11.46 2.36
C LEU A 20 -10.51 -10.81 1.36
N GLU A 21 -9.25 -11.25 1.36
CA GLU A 21 -8.17 -10.70 0.54
C GLU A 21 -7.95 -9.19 0.80
N ILE A 22 -8.06 -8.78 2.07
CA ILE A 22 -7.90 -7.40 2.53
C ILE A 22 -6.76 -7.27 3.53
N TYR A 23 -6.04 -6.16 3.46
CA TYR A 23 -5.08 -5.74 4.47
C TYR A 23 -5.74 -4.75 5.41
N HIS A 24 -5.48 -4.93 6.70
CA HIS A 24 -6.01 -4.04 7.73
C HIS A 24 -4.93 -3.58 8.71
N TYR A 25 -5.03 -2.32 9.13
CA TYR A 25 -4.05 -1.68 10.01
C TYR A 25 -4.73 -0.90 11.15
N PRO A 26 -4.27 -1.03 12.42
CA PRO A 26 -4.85 -0.29 13.53
C PRO A 26 -4.65 1.22 13.35
N CYS A 27 -5.74 1.97 13.24
CA CYS A 27 -5.70 3.42 13.12
C CYS A 27 -5.65 4.09 14.51
N PRO A 28 -4.86 5.15 14.72
CA PRO A 28 -4.83 5.89 15.98
C PRO A 28 -6.19 6.54 16.36
N CYS A 29 -7.15 6.60 15.44
CA CYS A 29 -8.50 7.09 15.71
C CYS A 29 -9.39 6.08 16.47
N GLY A 30 -8.94 4.83 16.64
CA GLY A 30 -9.66 3.76 17.34
C GLY A 30 -10.35 2.75 16.43
N ASP A 31 -10.33 2.99 15.12
CA ASP A 31 -10.79 2.08 14.07
C ASP A 31 -9.60 1.43 13.33
N ARG A 32 -9.86 0.83 12.17
CA ARG A 32 -8.84 0.18 11.34
C ARG A 32 -8.95 0.69 9.91
N PHE A 33 -7.80 0.88 9.28
CA PHE A 33 -7.71 1.03 7.84
C PHE A 33 -7.96 -0.32 7.19
N GLU A 34 -8.57 -0.30 6.03
CA GLU A 34 -8.83 -1.48 5.21
C GLU A 34 -8.53 -1.15 3.75
N ILE A 35 -7.87 -2.08 3.05
CA ILE A 35 -7.55 -1.99 1.62
C ILE A 35 -7.55 -3.38 1.01
N ALA A 36 -8.11 -3.55 -0.19
CA ALA A 36 -8.10 -4.85 -0.85
C ALA A 36 -6.79 -5.08 -1.60
N ILE A 37 -6.36 -6.35 -1.67
CA ILE A 37 -5.22 -6.72 -2.51
C ILE A 37 -5.49 -6.47 -4.00
N ALA A 38 -6.76 -6.45 -4.41
CA ALA A 38 -7.15 -6.11 -5.78
C ALA A 38 -6.79 -4.66 -6.11
N ASP A 39 -7.06 -3.72 -5.20
CA ASP A 39 -6.74 -2.30 -5.38
C ASP A 39 -5.22 -2.09 -5.40
N LEU A 40 -4.48 -2.77 -4.51
CA LEU A 40 -3.01 -2.77 -4.53
C LEU A 40 -2.44 -3.26 -5.87
N ARG A 41 -3.08 -4.25 -6.51
CA ARG A 41 -2.69 -4.74 -7.85
C ARG A 41 -3.01 -3.75 -8.97
N ASP A 42 -4.04 -2.94 -8.81
CA ASP A 42 -4.40 -1.85 -9.74
C ASP A 42 -3.57 -0.57 -9.51
N GLN A 43 -2.51 -0.65 -8.68
CA GLN A 43 -1.62 0.46 -8.35
C GLN A 43 -2.30 1.53 -7.48
N GLU A 44 -3.35 1.13 -6.76
CA GLU A 44 -4.04 1.95 -5.78
C GLU A 44 -3.54 1.56 -4.38
N ASP A 45 -2.54 2.30 -3.90
CA ASP A 45 -1.91 2.16 -2.59
C ASP A 45 -2.57 2.97 -1.47
N ILE A 46 -3.83 3.40 -1.65
CA ILE A 46 -4.50 4.29 -0.70
C ILE A 46 -5.45 3.51 0.20
N ALA A 47 -5.05 3.28 1.45
CA ALA A 47 -5.95 2.69 2.44
C ALA A 47 -6.74 3.80 3.14
N VAL A 48 -8.05 3.60 3.27
CA VAL A 48 -8.99 4.57 3.81
C VAL A 48 -9.56 4.06 5.12
N CYS A 49 -9.62 4.92 6.15
CA CYS A 49 -10.32 4.58 7.38
C CYS A 49 -11.76 5.13 7.35
N PRO A 50 -12.80 4.30 7.55
CA PRO A 50 -14.20 4.72 7.49
C PRO A 50 -14.60 5.72 8.58
N SER A 51 -13.89 5.75 9.71
CA SER A 51 -14.26 6.61 10.84
C SER A 51 -13.57 7.96 10.86
N CYS A 52 -12.35 8.03 10.34
CA CYS A 52 -11.56 9.26 10.41
C CYS A 52 -11.30 9.89 9.04
N SER A 53 -11.75 9.29 7.93
CA SER A 53 -11.53 9.77 6.56
C SER A 53 -10.06 10.04 6.21
N LEU A 54 -9.16 9.51 7.04
CA LEU A 54 -7.72 9.58 6.81
C LEU A 54 -7.41 8.63 5.67
N MET A 55 -6.45 9.04 4.85
CA MET A 55 -5.85 8.21 3.84
C MET A 55 -4.41 7.94 4.28
N ILE A 56 -3.96 6.70 4.16
CA ILE A 56 -2.56 6.33 4.34
C ILE A 56 -2.06 5.72 3.05
N ARG A 57 -0.76 5.85 2.80
CA ARG A 57 -0.12 5.24 1.64
C ARG A 57 0.48 3.91 2.04
N VAL A 58 0.12 2.85 1.32
CA VAL A 58 0.65 1.51 1.56
C VAL A 58 1.83 1.27 0.63
N ILE A 59 3.03 1.22 1.19
CA ILE A 59 4.22 0.90 0.42
C ILE A 59 4.27 -0.63 0.28
N PHE A 60 4.22 -1.11 -0.96
CA PHE A 60 4.31 -2.52 -1.29
C PHE A 60 5.34 -2.73 -2.40
N GLU A 61 6.08 -3.84 -2.31
CA GLU A 61 6.89 -4.31 -3.44
C GLU A 61 6.11 -5.34 -4.26
N VAL A 62 6.37 -5.36 -5.56
CA VAL A 62 5.78 -6.36 -6.48
C VAL A 62 6.16 -7.81 -6.16
N ASP A 63 7.20 -8.01 -5.35
CA ASP A 63 7.58 -9.34 -4.85
C ASP A 63 6.76 -9.76 -3.62
N ASP A 64 6.23 -8.80 -2.87
CA ASP A 64 5.48 -8.99 -1.63
C ASP A 64 4.00 -9.34 -1.88
N LEU A 65 3.45 -8.85 -2.99
CA LEU A 65 2.13 -9.24 -3.47
C LEU A 65 2.16 -10.67 -4.02
N ALA A 66 1.20 -11.50 -3.59
CA ALA A 66 1.01 -12.84 -4.13
C ALA A 66 0.82 -12.78 -5.67
N LYS A 67 1.89 -13.04 -6.42
CA LYS A 67 2.02 -12.87 -7.87
C LYS A 67 0.88 -13.54 -8.65
N PRO A 68 0.05 -12.82 -9.42
CA PRO A 68 -0.41 -13.34 -10.69
C PRO A 68 0.71 -13.16 -11.73
N VAL A 69 1.03 -14.22 -12.45
CA VAL A 69 1.98 -14.23 -13.58
C VAL A 69 1.72 -13.03 -14.50
N GLY A 70 2.70 -12.13 -14.68
CA GLY A 70 2.80 -11.34 -15.93
C GLY A 70 2.91 -9.81 -15.92
N ALA A 71 3.37 -9.12 -14.87
CA ALA A 71 3.72 -7.70 -14.98
C ALA A 71 5.21 -7.46 -14.66
N VAL A 72 5.94 -7.00 -15.68
CA VAL A 72 7.34 -6.56 -15.68
C VAL A 72 7.38 -5.02 -15.69
N ALA A 73 8.53 -4.47 -15.25
CA ALA A 73 8.97 -3.06 -15.17
C ALA A 73 8.64 -2.40 -13.81
N GLN A 74 9.59 -1.79 -13.09
CA GLN A 74 10.55 -0.78 -13.57
C GLN A 74 11.93 -0.88 -12.88
N ASP A 75 12.94 -1.11 -13.71
CA ASP A 75 14.35 -0.79 -13.47
C ASP A 75 14.57 0.64 -13.99
N GLU A 76 14.92 1.59 -13.11
CA GLU A 76 15.65 2.80 -13.50
C GLU A 76 16.38 3.41 -12.29
N GLN A 77 17.28 2.62 -11.68
CA GLN A 77 18.31 3.18 -10.80
C GLN A 77 19.41 3.77 -11.70
N LEU A 78 19.19 5.00 -12.14
CA LEU A 78 20.10 5.77 -13.00
C LEU A 78 21.53 5.76 -12.43
N PRO A 79 22.56 5.25 -13.15
CA PRO A 79 23.93 5.38 -12.71
C PRO A 79 24.37 6.83 -12.96
N VAL A 80 24.38 7.65 -11.90
CA VAL A 80 25.01 8.97 -11.97
C VAL A 80 26.52 8.80 -12.12
N ALA A 81 26.97 8.80 -13.38
CA ALA A 81 28.34 9.10 -13.72
C ALA A 81 28.57 10.61 -13.48
N ALA A 82 29.41 10.93 -12.50
CA ALA A 82 30.10 12.22 -12.37
C ALA A 82 31.52 11.88 -11.88
N ALA A 83 32.50 11.86 -12.80
CA ALA A 83 33.35 12.97 -13.20
C ALA A 83 34.61 13.06 -12.32
#